data_AF-J6EFV1-F1
#
_entry.id   AF-J6EFV1-F1
#
_cell.length_a   1.000
_cell.length_b   1.000
_cell.length_c   1.000
_cell.angle_alpha   90.00
_cell.angle_beta   90.00
_cell.angle_gamma   90.00
#
_symmetry.space_group_name_H-M   'P 1'
#
loop_
_entity.id
_entity.type
_entity.pdbx_description
1 polymer ?
#
loop_
_entity_poly.entity_id
_entity_poly.type
_entity_poly.pdbx_seq_one_letter_code
_entity_poly.pdbx_strand_id
1 'polypeptide(L)'
;MGPRRRGLTYHHSKAKGQLSQGHYPIAPNDGQRRRTTNPEAFQSFDIWKNLDKIRSTRKNAVHVMKSSLLVLPIRTQAKQQFEECMKELHKYISEDILQLYSREEKEGEGKLFYVVLKEFSILDSCFVLSVLLAFQKRLWVAPSEKSYFKVSKNINLTGSFYLPKNIERGKGHIITSYRRELPTSSIVEVGFNVISNFQQFHVQACHVSKFMNELSGFFSQIEFGKYEGSAINRFQREYSRNDSQLSLALYELPLIGDGLFDMKSYISKTEPVIEASKAQMVKHIVELKAYNEMTCTEGAQHAQEQKPVLNPSSSNASFSSGNVQTVSYQPQSQKYIDSKSTNPLNSSGRYFAPNTQMNGRNTEGHKPGFMTQDEIKQHCIGTIKASIDAVKKKSSYQILKTYVRCPRQNYIDVVYQNLNDLRSKTNCNIVVLNLNNLHESQSWLESLTINNYSSFAQPPHPSTVRVISIGGVGEYILKALELVLNILEQ
;
A
#
# COMPACT_ATOMS: atom_id res chain seq x y z
N MET A 1 79.86 2.39 37.97
CA MET A 1 79.08 3.39 37.21
C MET A 1 77.62 2.95 37.28
N GLY A 2 76.61 3.77 37.61
CA GLY A 2 76.52 5.23 37.73
C GLY A 2 75.08 5.63 37.34
N PRO A 3 74.13 5.88 38.27
CA PRO A 3 72.72 5.55 38.03
C PRO A 3 71.71 6.73 38.05
N ARG A 4 70.48 6.47 37.58
CA ARG A 4 69.23 7.12 38.05
C ARG A 4 68.14 6.03 38.20
N ARG A 5 67.97 5.45 39.39
CA ARG A 5 66.94 5.76 40.45
C ARG A 5 65.49 5.51 39.94
N ARG A 6 64.72 4.49 40.41
CA ARG A 6 64.15 4.19 41.76
C ARG A 6 63.27 5.33 42.32
N GLY A 7 62.06 5.14 42.87
CA GLY A 7 61.18 3.95 43.12
C GLY A 7 59.68 4.32 42.93
N LEU A 8 58.65 3.45 43.03
CA LEU A 8 58.18 2.65 44.19
C LEU A 8 58.04 3.51 45.46
N THR A 9 56.92 3.57 46.21
CA THR A 9 56.17 2.52 46.96
C THR A 9 54.74 2.99 47.35
N TYR A 10 53.79 2.31 48.04
CA TYR A 10 53.62 0.96 48.65
C TYR A 10 52.10 0.58 48.77
N HIS A 11 51.78 -0.72 48.71
CA HIS A 11 50.71 -1.58 49.33
C HIS A 11 49.48 -0.95 50.08
N HIS A 12 48.28 -1.58 50.06
CA HIS A 12 47.97 -2.79 50.88
C HIS A 12 46.83 -3.73 50.39
N SER A 13 46.74 -4.87 51.11
CA SER A 13 46.12 -6.16 50.80
C SER A 13 44.65 -6.36 51.25
N LYS A 14 44.00 -7.36 50.64
CA LYS A 14 42.65 -7.91 50.96
C LYS A 14 42.50 -8.43 52.41
N ALA A 15 41.26 -8.53 52.92
CA ALA A 15 40.58 -9.83 53.14
C ALA A 15 39.17 -9.75 53.81
N LYS A 16 38.25 -10.62 53.33
CA LYS A 16 37.07 -11.22 54.00
C LYS A 16 35.97 -10.29 54.57
N GLY A 17 34.74 -10.80 54.62
CA GLY A 17 33.57 -10.09 55.15
C GLY A 17 32.61 -11.06 55.86
N GLN A 18 31.42 -10.58 56.26
CA GLN A 18 30.33 -11.43 56.75
C GLN A 18 28.95 -10.74 56.62
N LEU A 19 27.88 -11.52 56.66
CA LEU A 19 26.48 -11.06 56.64
C LEU A 19 26.03 -10.59 58.03
N SER A 20 25.04 -9.69 58.11
CA SER A 20 23.78 -9.86 58.89
C SER A 20 22.91 -8.60 58.86
N GLN A 21 21.59 -8.79 58.87
CA GLN A 21 20.48 -7.93 59.38
C GLN A 21 20.61 -6.38 59.27
N GLY A 22 19.68 -5.63 58.70
CA GLY A 22 18.26 -5.89 58.45
C GLY A 22 17.40 -4.92 59.27
N HIS A 23 16.81 -3.91 58.62
CA HIS A 23 15.78 -3.00 59.16
C HIS A 23 14.95 -2.45 58.00
N TYR A 24 13.63 -2.63 58.03
CA TYR A 24 12.69 -1.78 57.29
C TYR A 24 12.29 -0.61 58.20
N PRO A 25 12.09 0.59 57.63
CA PRO A 25 10.87 1.30 57.96
C PRO A 25 10.17 1.93 56.75
N ILE A 26 8.90 1.54 56.62
CA ILE A 26 7.70 2.40 56.40
C ILE A 26 7.98 3.85 55.95
N ALA A 27 7.41 4.23 54.81
CA ALA A 27 7.45 5.59 54.27
C ALA A 27 6.61 6.60 55.08
N PRO A 28 6.88 7.89 54.90
CA PRO A 28 5.80 8.85 54.65
C PRO A 28 5.94 9.51 53.28
N ASN A 29 4.79 9.92 52.73
CA ASN A 29 4.73 10.77 51.54
C ASN A 29 5.47 12.09 51.80
N ASP A 30 6.28 12.53 50.85
CA ASP A 30 6.34 13.96 50.56
C ASP A 30 6.51 14.25 49.06
N GLY A 31 5.82 15.30 48.62
CA GLY A 31 5.41 15.45 47.23
C GLY A 31 6.49 16.00 46.29
N GLN A 32 7.30 15.13 45.67
CA GLN A 32 8.01 15.47 44.43
C GLN A 32 7.56 14.58 43.27
N ARG A 33 6.44 14.96 42.65
CA ARG A 33 6.20 14.66 41.23
C ARG A 33 7.34 15.28 40.43
N ARG A 34 8.38 14.49 40.16
CA ARG A 34 9.26 14.74 39.01
C ARG A 34 8.36 14.77 37.78
N ARG A 35 8.01 15.97 37.32
CA ARG A 35 7.49 16.17 35.97
C ARG A 35 8.61 15.74 35.02
N THR A 36 8.63 14.47 34.65
CA THR A 36 9.11 14.07 33.34
C THR A 36 8.22 14.75 32.32
N THR A 37 8.58 16.00 31.99
CA THR A 37 8.09 16.65 30.78
C THR A 37 8.57 15.80 29.63
N ASN A 38 7.72 14.87 29.18
CA ASN A 38 7.67 14.52 27.78
C ASN A 38 7.71 15.85 27.01
N PRO A 39 8.66 16.04 26.09
CA PRO A 39 8.57 17.16 25.17
C PRO A 39 7.36 16.86 24.27
N GLU A 40 6.18 17.36 24.67
CA GLU A 40 5.01 17.37 23.81
C GLU A 40 5.46 17.93 22.46
N ALA A 41 5.35 17.11 21.42
CA ALA A 41 5.92 17.43 20.13
C ALA A 41 5.25 18.70 19.61
N PHE A 42 5.94 19.84 19.71
CA PHE A 42 5.41 21.15 19.36
C PHE A 42 4.83 21.12 17.94
N GLN A 43 3.51 21.14 17.86
CA GLN A 43 2.72 21.15 16.64
C GLN A 43 1.96 22.47 16.58
N SER A 44 2.62 23.47 15.99
CA SER A 44 1.93 24.69 15.57
C SER A 44 1.61 24.61 14.08
N PHE A 45 0.46 25.17 13.71
CA PHE A 45 0.02 25.36 12.33
C PHE A 45 0.32 26.79 11.83
N ASP A 46 0.94 27.61 12.69
CA ASP A 46 1.41 28.96 12.40
C ASP A 46 2.83 28.87 11.82
N ILE A 47 3.04 29.38 10.62
CA ILE A 47 4.32 29.29 9.90
C ILE A 47 5.42 30.04 10.67
N TRP A 48 5.12 31.20 11.25
CA TRP A 48 6.09 32.02 11.99
C TRP A 48 6.65 31.30 13.21
N LYS A 49 5.78 30.69 14.02
CA LYS A 49 6.20 29.96 15.23
C LYS A 49 7.06 28.74 14.92
N ASN A 50 6.88 28.12 13.76
CA ASN A 50 7.75 27.03 13.33
C ASN A 50 9.09 27.56 12.79
N LEU A 51 9.10 28.69 12.07
CA LEU A 51 10.33 29.33 11.60
C LEU A 51 11.24 29.78 12.76
N ASP A 52 10.68 30.42 13.80
CA ASP A 52 11.46 30.82 14.97
C ASP A 52 12.04 29.60 15.71
N LYS A 53 11.32 28.47 15.71
CA LYS A 53 11.84 27.19 16.22
C LYS A 53 12.98 26.67 15.35
N ILE A 54 12.88 26.69 14.02
CA ILE A 54 14.00 26.31 13.14
C ILE A 54 15.21 27.23 13.36
N ARG A 55 15.00 28.55 13.40
CA ARG A 55 16.04 29.57 13.63
C ARG A 55 16.80 29.36 14.93
N SER A 56 16.11 28.96 16.00
CA SER A 56 16.71 28.71 17.33
C SER A 56 17.34 27.32 17.48
N THR A 57 16.87 26.30 16.76
CA THR A 57 17.34 24.90 16.93
C THR A 57 18.35 24.44 15.88
N ARG A 58 18.46 25.12 14.74
CA ARG A 58 19.30 24.70 13.60
C ARG A 58 20.44 25.67 13.36
N LYS A 59 21.68 25.20 13.54
CA LYS A 59 22.90 25.96 13.27
C LYS A 59 22.92 26.43 11.82
N ASN A 60 23.37 27.67 11.61
CA ASN A 60 23.53 28.30 10.29
C ASN A 60 22.25 28.36 9.43
N ALA A 61 21.04 28.18 10.00
CA ALA A 61 19.80 28.17 9.20
C ALA A 61 19.46 29.50 8.50
N VAL A 62 20.08 30.60 8.96
CA VAL A 62 19.98 31.96 8.35
C VAL A 62 21.05 32.17 7.27
N HIS A 63 22.09 31.32 7.19
CA HIS A 63 23.18 31.52 6.23
C HIS A 63 22.74 31.15 4.82
N VAL A 64 23.08 32.00 3.85
CA VAL A 64 22.81 31.80 2.43
C VAL A 64 23.62 30.62 1.90
N MET A 65 22.95 29.72 1.19
CA MET A 65 23.61 28.62 0.48
C MET A 65 24.11 29.11 -0.88
N LYS A 66 25.44 29.20 -1.04
CA LYS A 66 26.06 29.69 -2.28
C LYS A 66 25.66 28.82 -3.47
N SER A 67 25.37 29.45 -4.60
CA SER A 67 24.91 28.75 -5.82
C SER A 67 23.67 27.86 -5.63
N SER A 68 22.88 28.08 -4.57
CA SER A 68 21.62 27.35 -4.41
C SER A 68 20.59 27.79 -5.44
N LEU A 69 19.98 26.82 -6.12
CA LEU A 69 18.85 27.04 -7.01
C LEU A 69 17.76 26.00 -6.71
N LEU A 70 16.54 26.47 -6.51
CA LEU A 70 15.34 25.64 -6.43
C LEU A 70 14.29 26.18 -7.39
N VAL A 71 13.63 25.28 -8.12
CA VAL A 71 12.48 25.60 -8.97
C VAL A 71 11.26 24.80 -8.54
N LEU A 72 10.15 25.50 -8.31
CA LEU A 72 8.85 24.95 -7.96
C LEU A 72 7.82 25.39 -9.02
N PRO A 73 7.47 24.52 -9.98
CA PRO A 73 6.37 24.78 -10.90
C PRO A 73 5.02 24.61 -10.17
N ILE A 74 4.16 25.63 -10.23
CA ILE A 74 2.84 25.68 -9.61
C ILE A 74 1.80 25.99 -10.69
N ARG A 75 0.77 25.14 -10.81
CA ARG A 75 -0.43 25.42 -11.61
C ARG A 75 -1.55 25.90 -10.70
N THR A 76 -2.26 26.95 -11.13
CA THR A 76 -3.41 27.48 -10.39
C THR A 76 -4.45 28.07 -11.34
N GLN A 77 -5.73 27.84 -11.03
CA GLN A 77 -6.85 28.53 -11.69
C GLN A 77 -7.11 29.91 -11.03
N ALA A 78 -6.74 30.07 -9.76
CA ALA A 78 -6.94 31.30 -8.99
C ALA A 78 -5.75 32.27 -9.15
N LYS A 79 -5.51 32.76 -10.37
CA LYS A 79 -4.40 33.68 -10.72
C LYS A 79 -4.26 34.82 -9.70
N GLN A 80 -5.33 35.57 -9.48
CA GLN A 80 -5.29 36.76 -8.62
C GLN A 80 -4.89 36.43 -7.17
N GLN A 81 -5.50 35.41 -6.56
CA GLN A 81 -5.19 35.01 -5.18
C GLN A 81 -3.74 34.50 -5.03
N PHE A 82 -3.20 33.89 -6.09
CA PHE A 82 -1.81 33.46 -6.11
C PHE A 82 -0.85 34.65 -6.25
N GLU A 83 -1.16 35.63 -7.11
CA GLU A 83 -0.40 36.88 -7.23
C GLU A 83 -0.47 37.72 -5.95
N GLU A 84 -1.60 37.72 -5.23
CA GLU A 84 -1.71 38.31 -3.88
C GLU A 84 -0.83 37.56 -2.85
N CYS A 85 -0.87 36.23 -2.82
CA CYS A 85 -0.02 35.42 -1.95
C CYS A 85 1.48 35.66 -2.21
N MET A 86 1.89 35.79 -3.49
CA MET A 86 3.25 36.14 -3.88
C MET A 86 3.62 37.56 -3.46
N LYS A 87 2.75 38.56 -3.62
CA LYS A 87 2.96 39.92 -3.11
C LYS A 87 3.16 39.96 -1.60
N GLU A 88 2.41 39.15 -0.84
CA GLU A 88 2.61 39.02 0.61
C GLU A 88 3.93 38.32 0.95
N LEU A 89 4.38 37.33 0.17
CA LEU A 89 5.72 36.71 0.33
C LEU A 89 6.86 37.71 0.07
N HIS A 90 6.74 38.55 -0.97
CA HIS A 90 7.76 39.54 -1.34
C HIS A 90 7.96 40.66 -0.29
N LYS A 91 7.04 40.82 0.67
CA LYS A 91 7.26 41.72 1.83
C LYS A 91 8.31 41.18 2.81
N TYR A 92 8.62 39.89 2.75
CA TYR A 92 9.52 39.21 3.69
C TYR A 92 10.73 38.56 3.01
N ILE A 93 10.63 38.23 1.71
CA ILE A 93 11.71 37.67 0.90
C ILE A 93 11.95 38.57 -0.31
N SER A 94 13.19 39.02 -0.48
CA SER A 94 13.59 39.95 -1.54
C SER A 94 13.49 39.32 -2.95
N GLU A 95 13.31 40.16 -3.97
CA GLU A 95 13.06 39.78 -5.38
C GLU A 95 14.30 39.24 -6.12
N ASP A 96 15.49 39.38 -5.54
CA ASP A 96 16.71 38.71 -5.98
C ASP A 96 16.72 37.22 -5.57
N ILE A 97 16.27 36.93 -4.35
CA ILE A 97 16.15 35.58 -3.79
C ILE A 97 14.94 34.85 -4.37
N LEU A 98 13.74 35.43 -4.28
CA LEU A 98 12.49 34.83 -4.75
C LEU A 98 12.07 35.47 -6.07
N GLN A 99 11.90 34.66 -7.11
CA GLN A 99 11.53 35.13 -8.44
C GLN A 99 10.34 34.35 -9.00
N LEU A 100 9.45 35.07 -9.69
CA LEU A 100 8.23 34.53 -10.28
C LEU A 100 8.25 34.71 -11.80
N TYR A 101 8.19 33.60 -12.53
CA TYR A 101 8.04 33.62 -13.98
C TYR A 101 6.70 32.99 -14.35
N SER A 102 5.79 33.78 -14.92
CA SER A 102 4.49 33.27 -15.39
C SER A 102 4.58 32.81 -16.84
N ARG A 103 4.08 31.62 -17.16
CA ARG A 103 3.82 31.21 -18.55
C ARG A 103 2.42 31.68 -18.94
N GLU A 104 2.25 32.18 -20.16
CA GLU A 104 0.92 32.31 -20.76
C GLU A 104 0.53 30.96 -21.35
N GLU A 105 -0.56 30.40 -20.83
CA GLU A 105 -1.21 29.19 -21.35
C GLU A 105 -2.49 29.59 -22.09
N LYS A 106 -3.03 28.68 -22.90
CA LYS A 106 -4.23 28.97 -23.70
C LYS A 106 -5.45 29.17 -22.80
N GLU A 107 -6.43 29.94 -23.27
CA GLU A 107 -7.67 30.17 -22.53
C GLU A 107 -8.33 28.84 -22.13
N GLY A 108 -8.69 28.72 -20.84
CA GLY A 108 -9.28 27.51 -20.25
C GLY A 108 -8.31 26.65 -19.44
N GLU A 109 -6.99 26.81 -19.58
CA GLU A 109 -6.00 26.05 -18.81
C GLU A 109 -5.55 26.78 -17.52
N GLY A 110 -5.17 25.99 -16.50
CA GLY A 110 -4.83 26.50 -15.16
C GLY A 110 -3.41 27.03 -15.06
N LYS A 111 -3.24 28.34 -15.36
CA LYS A 111 -1.97 29.06 -15.52
C LYS A 111 -0.80 28.52 -14.70
N LEU A 112 0.25 28.10 -15.40
CA LEU A 112 1.54 27.68 -14.86
C LEU A 112 2.44 28.87 -14.48
N PHE A 113 2.96 28.82 -13.26
CA PHE A 113 3.97 29.71 -12.71
C PHE A 113 5.21 28.91 -12.29
N TYR A 114 6.38 29.42 -12.63
CA TYR A 114 7.65 28.91 -12.11
C TYR A 114 8.09 29.81 -10.97
N VAL A 115 7.98 29.33 -9.74
CA VAL A 115 8.57 29.98 -8.57
C VAL A 115 10.00 29.51 -8.44
N VAL A 116 10.94 30.45 -8.33
CA VAL A 116 12.37 30.18 -8.28
C VAL A 116 12.95 30.79 -7.01
N LEU A 117 13.75 30.01 -6.29
CA LEU A 117 14.60 30.49 -5.20
C LEU A 117 16.07 30.43 -5.63
N LYS A 118 16.78 31.56 -5.53
CA LYS A 118 18.22 31.72 -5.75
C LYS A 118 18.89 32.11 -4.45
N GLU A 119 20.13 31.64 -4.25
CA GLU A 119 21.01 32.02 -3.12
C GLU A 119 20.26 32.16 -1.78
N PHE A 120 19.47 31.14 -1.46
CA PHE A 120 18.51 31.17 -0.36
C PHE A 120 19.10 30.54 0.90
N SER A 121 18.65 31.00 2.07
CA SER A 121 18.93 30.32 3.34
C SER A 121 17.98 29.15 3.58
N ILE A 122 18.32 28.28 4.53
CA ILE A 122 17.45 27.18 4.95
C ILE A 122 16.09 27.72 5.42
N LEU A 123 16.07 28.85 6.14
CA LEU A 123 14.82 29.48 6.60
C LEU A 123 13.93 29.98 5.45
N ASP A 124 14.52 30.58 4.41
CA ASP A 124 13.76 31.11 3.26
C ASP A 124 13.05 29.97 2.52
N SER A 125 13.75 28.84 2.32
CA SER A 125 13.15 27.65 1.72
C SER A 125 12.02 27.07 2.58
N CYS A 126 12.20 27.00 3.91
CA CYS A 126 11.18 26.55 4.85
C CYS A 126 9.95 27.46 4.83
N PHE A 127 10.13 28.78 4.74
CA PHE A 127 9.03 29.75 4.68
C PHE A 127 8.26 29.63 3.38
N VAL A 128 8.93 29.85 2.25
CA VAL A 128 8.33 29.95 0.92
C VAL A 128 7.66 28.64 0.53
N LEU A 129 8.32 27.49 0.72
CA LEU A 129 7.70 26.19 0.40
C LEU A 129 6.52 25.88 1.31
N SER A 130 6.54 26.28 2.59
CA SER A 130 5.40 26.05 3.49
C SER A 130 4.18 26.87 3.07
N VAL A 131 4.37 28.15 2.75
CA VAL A 131 3.29 29.04 2.30
C VAL A 131 2.70 28.55 0.98
N LEU A 132 3.54 28.24 -0.01
CA LEU A 132 3.08 27.89 -1.35
C LEU A 132 2.41 26.52 -1.44
N LEU A 133 2.96 25.50 -0.77
CA LEU A 133 2.32 24.17 -0.71
C LEU A 133 1.05 24.19 0.14
N ALA A 134 0.96 25.05 1.16
CA ALA A 134 -0.28 25.26 1.90
C ALA A 134 -1.33 25.96 1.02
N PHE A 135 -0.95 27.05 0.33
CA PHE A 135 -1.83 27.81 -0.57
C PHE A 135 -2.44 26.90 -1.65
N GLN A 136 -1.61 26.13 -2.36
CA GLN A 136 -2.07 25.25 -3.45
C GLN A 136 -3.14 24.26 -2.98
N LYS A 137 -3.03 23.76 -1.74
CA LYS A 137 -4.02 22.84 -1.14
C LYS A 137 -5.22 23.55 -0.53
N ARG A 138 -5.03 24.77 0.00
CA ARG A 138 -6.10 25.53 0.67
C ARG A 138 -7.27 25.82 -0.26
N LEU A 139 -7.00 26.11 -1.53
CA LEU A 139 -8.00 26.31 -2.58
C LEU A 139 -9.03 25.17 -2.66
N TRP A 140 -8.63 23.93 -2.35
CA TRP A 140 -9.47 22.74 -2.39
C TRP A 140 -10.00 22.31 -1.02
N VAL A 141 -9.21 22.49 0.04
CA VAL A 141 -9.45 21.88 1.37
C VAL A 141 -10.04 22.86 2.39
N ALA A 142 -9.77 24.16 2.26
CA ALA A 142 -10.24 25.19 3.19
C ALA A 142 -10.41 26.56 2.49
N PRO A 143 -11.23 26.67 1.44
CA PRO A 143 -11.34 27.88 0.61
C PRO A 143 -11.88 29.12 1.36
N SER A 144 -12.49 28.94 2.53
CA SER A 144 -12.94 30.03 3.40
C SER A 144 -11.82 30.67 4.23
N GLU A 145 -10.66 30.02 4.41
CA GLU A 145 -9.55 30.57 5.20
C GLU A 145 -8.65 31.46 4.32
N LYS A 146 -8.68 32.78 4.56
CA LYS A 146 -7.92 33.76 3.78
C LYS A 146 -6.49 34.03 4.28
N SER A 147 -6.08 33.44 5.40
CA SER A 147 -4.77 33.75 6.02
C SER A 147 -3.62 33.02 5.32
N TYR A 148 -2.74 33.73 4.60
CA TYR A 148 -1.62 33.11 3.88
C TYR A 148 -0.62 32.37 4.79
N PHE A 149 -0.27 32.96 5.95
CA PHE A 149 0.76 32.45 6.85
C PHE A 149 0.29 31.47 7.92
N LYS A 150 -1.01 31.16 7.95
CA LYS A 150 -1.59 30.13 8.82
C LYS A 150 -2.07 28.96 7.96
N VAL A 151 -1.80 27.75 8.43
CA VAL A 151 -2.20 26.51 7.75
C VAL A 151 -3.39 25.91 8.48
N SER A 152 -4.41 25.51 7.74
CA SER A 152 -5.60 24.86 8.28
C SER A 152 -5.24 23.48 8.84
N LYS A 153 -5.86 23.04 9.95
CA LYS A 153 -5.46 21.78 10.63
C LYS A 153 -5.62 20.51 9.78
N ASN A 154 -6.48 20.57 8.77
CA ASN A 154 -6.76 19.51 7.81
C ASN A 154 -5.80 19.51 6.60
N ILE A 155 -4.88 20.48 6.47
CA ILE A 155 -3.92 20.54 5.37
C ILE A 155 -2.59 19.89 5.78
N ASN A 156 -2.32 18.72 5.22
CA ASN A 156 -0.96 18.16 5.15
C ASN A 156 -0.25 18.72 3.92
N LEU A 157 1.01 19.13 4.05
CA LEU A 157 1.81 19.63 2.93
C LEU A 157 2.28 18.47 2.04
N THR A 158 2.17 18.63 0.72
CA THR A 158 2.61 17.66 -0.30
C THR A 158 2.88 18.44 -1.57
N GLY A 159 3.91 18.06 -2.31
CA GLY A 159 4.25 18.66 -3.60
C GLY A 159 5.54 18.08 -4.14
N SER A 160 6.13 18.72 -5.14
CA SER A 160 7.48 18.41 -5.60
C SER A 160 8.21 19.66 -6.07
N PHE A 161 9.49 19.75 -5.73
CA PHE A 161 10.38 20.81 -6.19
C PHE A 161 11.57 20.19 -6.95
N TYR A 162 12.28 21.01 -7.70
CA TYR A 162 13.41 20.61 -8.53
C TYR A 162 14.66 21.35 -8.09
N LEU A 163 15.76 20.62 -7.94
CA LEU A 163 17.11 21.17 -7.76
C LEU A 163 17.96 20.80 -8.98
N PRO A 164 19.06 21.51 -9.29
CA PRO A 164 20.05 21.04 -10.25
C PRO A 164 20.58 19.63 -9.93
N LYS A 165 20.96 18.84 -10.95
CA LYS A 165 21.52 17.48 -10.73
C LYS A 165 22.89 17.49 -10.06
N ASN A 166 23.66 18.57 -10.22
CA ASN A 166 25.01 18.73 -9.68
C ASN A 166 25.02 19.20 -8.21
N ILE A 167 24.10 18.65 -7.41
CA ILE A 167 24.14 18.77 -5.95
C ILE A 167 24.96 17.62 -5.37
N GLU A 168 25.90 17.93 -4.50
CA GLU A 168 26.55 16.93 -3.66
C GLU A 168 25.71 16.72 -2.40
N ARG A 169 25.68 15.48 -1.93
CA ARG A 169 24.93 15.07 -0.74
C ARG A 169 25.92 14.56 0.28
N GLY A 170 25.89 15.13 1.48
CA GLY A 170 26.62 14.60 2.62
C GLY A 170 26.27 13.12 2.86
N LYS A 171 27.13 12.40 3.58
CA LYS A 171 27.05 10.93 3.79
C LYS A 171 25.85 10.44 4.63
N GLY A 172 24.76 11.20 4.73
CA GLY A 172 23.57 10.89 5.51
C GLY A 172 22.27 10.89 4.68
N HIS A 173 21.56 9.77 4.70
CA HIS A 173 20.11 9.63 4.52
C HIS A 173 19.36 10.49 3.48
N ILE A 174 19.76 10.42 2.21
CA ILE A 174 18.76 10.42 1.13
C ILE A 174 18.70 8.99 0.58
N ILE A 175 17.69 8.25 1.03
CA ILE A 175 17.41 6.89 0.54
C ILE A 175 16.90 7.03 -0.88
N THR A 176 17.72 6.65 -1.86
CA THR A 176 17.22 6.38 -3.21
C THR A 176 16.17 5.28 -3.11
N SER A 177 15.07 5.43 -3.85
CA SER A 177 13.83 4.63 -3.72
C SER A 177 13.96 3.12 -4.02
N TYR A 178 15.18 2.60 -4.11
CA TYR A 178 15.54 1.24 -4.46
C TYR A 178 16.01 0.40 -3.25
N ARG A 179 16.29 0.99 -2.08
CA ARG A 179 16.48 0.21 -0.85
C ARG A 179 15.13 -0.17 -0.24
N ARG A 180 14.98 -1.43 0.16
CA ARG A 180 13.74 -2.01 0.75
C ARG A 180 13.46 -1.57 2.20
N GLU A 181 14.22 -0.63 2.73
CA GLU A 181 13.98 0.00 4.03
C GLU A 181 13.00 1.16 3.81
N LEU A 182 11.92 1.26 4.59
CA LEU A 182 10.97 2.37 4.44
C LEU A 182 11.72 3.71 4.58
N PRO A 183 11.56 4.67 3.64
CA PRO A 183 12.20 5.97 3.76
C PRO A 183 11.69 6.66 5.03
N THR A 184 12.60 6.90 5.98
CA THR A 184 12.29 7.56 7.24
C THR A 184 12.06 9.06 7.08
N SER A 185 12.65 9.67 6.04
CA SER A 185 12.41 11.07 5.67
C SER A 185 11.13 11.24 4.84
N SER A 186 10.49 12.40 5.02
CA SER A 186 9.32 12.79 4.22
C SER A 186 9.69 13.41 2.86
N ILE A 187 10.98 13.64 2.60
CA ILE A 187 11.48 14.17 1.33
C ILE A 187 12.21 13.04 0.62
N VAL A 188 11.66 12.60 -0.51
CA VAL A 188 12.20 11.48 -1.30
C VAL A 188 12.61 11.94 -2.68
N GLU A 189 13.73 11.42 -3.16
CA GLU A 189 14.15 11.60 -4.55
C GLU A 189 13.27 10.76 -5.49
N VAL A 190 12.84 11.35 -6.61
CA VAL A 190 12.11 10.63 -7.65
C VAL A 190 13.12 9.91 -8.58
N GLY A 191 13.11 8.57 -8.57
CA GLY A 191 14.05 7.76 -9.35
C GLY A 191 13.94 7.93 -10.87
N PHE A 192 12.72 8.16 -11.39
CA PHE A 192 12.49 8.50 -12.80
C PHE A 192 12.10 9.97 -12.93
N ASN A 193 13.08 10.85 -13.12
CA ASN A 193 12.83 12.27 -13.37
C ASN A 193 12.82 12.57 -14.88
N VAL A 194 11.76 13.25 -15.31
CA VAL A 194 11.51 13.61 -16.71
C VAL A 194 12.30 14.85 -17.15
N ILE A 195 12.59 15.78 -16.24
CA ILE A 195 13.28 17.03 -16.59
C ILE A 195 14.81 16.84 -16.58
N SER A 196 15.43 16.97 -17.75
CA SER A 196 16.89 16.87 -17.89
C SER A 196 17.65 17.92 -17.07
N ASN A 197 18.84 17.58 -16.57
CA ASN A 197 19.74 18.45 -15.77
C ASN A 197 19.22 18.89 -14.39
N PHE A 198 17.97 18.63 -14.06
CA PHE A 198 17.41 18.79 -12.72
C PHE A 198 17.13 17.43 -12.08
N GLN A 199 16.94 17.42 -10.77
CA GLN A 199 16.48 16.29 -9.98
C GLN A 199 15.20 16.68 -9.24
N GLN A 200 14.16 15.86 -9.41
CA GLN A 200 12.89 16.07 -8.72
C GLN A 200 12.93 15.44 -7.33
N PHE A 201 12.44 16.20 -6.35
CA PHE A 201 12.21 15.76 -4.98
C PHE A 201 10.73 15.86 -4.68
N HIS A 202 10.17 14.77 -4.15
CA HIS A 202 8.78 14.70 -3.73
C HIS A 202 8.68 14.83 -2.20
N VAL A 203 7.77 15.71 -1.76
CA VAL A 203 7.42 15.90 -0.36
C VAL A 203 6.18 15.04 -0.08
N GLN A 204 6.37 13.96 0.65
CA GLN A 204 5.28 13.12 1.13
C GLN A 204 4.41 13.88 2.15
N ALA A 205 3.12 13.51 2.24
CA ALA A 205 2.13 14.20 3.06
C ALA A 205 2.57 14.34 4.54
N CYS A 206 2.86 15.57 4.96
CA CYS A 206 3.35 15.84 6.31
C CYS A 206 2.80 17.15 6.91
N HIS A 207 2.69 17.19 8.23
CA HIS A 207 2.32 18.37 9.00
C HIS A 207 3.39 19.47 8.88
N VAL A 208 3.00 20.76 8.91
CA VAL A 208 3.90 21.94 8.79
C VAL A 208 5.16 21.83 9.66
N SER A 209 5.00 21.48 10.94
CA SER A 209 6.15 21.36 11.85
C SER A 209 7.09 20.19 11.50
N LYS A 210 6.58 19.08 10.94
CA LYS A 210 7.42 18.00 10.40
C LYS A 210 8.10 18.48 9.12
N PHE A 211 7.34 19.06 8.20
CA PHE A 211 7.82 19.56 6.91
C PHE A 211 9.03 20.52 7.04
N MET A 212 8.94 21.55 7.89
CA MET A 212 10.07 22.46 8.11
C MET A 212 11.28 21.79 8.77
N ASN A 213 11.06 20.83 9.67
CA ASN A 213 12.15 20.07 10.28
C ASN A 213 12.88 19.17 9.25
N GLU A 214 12.13 18.55 8.34
CA GLU A 214 12.63 17.71 7.24
C GLU A 214 13.36 18.55 6.19
N LEU A 215 12.78 19.65 5.69
CA LEU A 215 13.45 20.59 4.78
C LEU A 215 14.76 21.11 5.38
N SER A 216 14.73 21.49 6.66
CA SER A 216 15.93 21.96 7.34
C SER A 216 17.00 20.86 7.47
N GLY A 217 16.61 19.61 7.70
CA GLY A 217 17.53 18.48 7.69
C GLY A 217 18.14 18.25 6.30
N PHE A 218 17.28 18.21 5.29
CA PHE A 218 17.62 18.00 3.88
C PHE A 218 18.60 19.06 3.35
N PHE A 219 18.28 20.35 3.46
CA PHE A 219 19.20 21.41 2.98
C PHE A 219 20.47 21.54 3.81
N SER A 220 20.47 21.15 5.10
CA SER A 220 21.71 21.12 5.90
C SER A 220 22.72 20.04 5.46
N GLN A 221 22.33 19.15 4.55
CA GLN A 221 23.15 18.05 4.03
C GLN A 221 23.48 18.19 2.54
N ILE A 222 23.02 19.25 1.88
CA ILE A 222 23.18 19.47 0.44
C ILE A 222 24.18 20.59 0.19
N GLU A 223 25.15 20.30 -0.67
CA GLU A 223 26.06 21.30 -1.22
C GLU A 223 25.74 21.51 -2.70
N PHE A 224 25.59 22.77 -3.11
CA PHE A 224 25.18 23.12 -4.47
C PHE A 224 26.40 23.36 -5.37
N GLY A 225 26.50 22.62 -6.47
CA GLY A 225 27.44 22.92 -7.55
C GLY A 225 27.05 24.19 -8.32
N LYS A 226 28.04 24.77 -9.01
CA LYS A 226 27.83 25.94 -9.89
C LYS A 226 26.85 25.60 -11.02
N TYR A 227 25.88 26.48 -11.29
CA TYR A 227 24.93 26.34 -12.40
C TYR A 227 25.10 27.47 -13.43
N GLU A 228 24.69 27.21 -14.68
CA GLU A 228 24.72 28.21 -15.76
C GLU A 228 23.66 29.30 -15.55
N GLY A 229 23.97 30.57 -15.87
CA GLY A 229 22.99 31.66 -15.74
C GLY A 229 21.66 31.43 -16.49
N SER A 230 21.69 30.63 -17.56
CA SER A 230 20.55 30.22 -18.37
C SER A 230 19.78 28.99 -17.84
N ALA A 231 20.17 28.42 -16.69
CA ALA A 231 19.58 27.19 -16.15
C ALA A 231 18.05 27.26 -15.94
N ILE A 232 17.52 28.42 -15.55
CA ILE A 232 16.08 28.65 -15.36
C ILE A 232 15.35 28.63 -16.70
N ASN A 233 15.86 29.35 -17.70
CA ASN A 233 15.28 29.36 -19.06
C ASN A 233 15.32 27.95 -19.67
N ARG A 234 16.38 27.18 -19.40
CA ARG A 234 16.50 25.77 -19.78
C ARG A 234 15.45 24.90 -19.08
N PHE A 235 15.26 25.07 -17.76
CA PHE A 235 14.20 24.37 -17.02
C PHE A 235 12.81 24.66 -17.60
N GLN A 236 12.47 25.94 -17.77
CA GLN A 236 11.17 26.37 -18.32
C GLN A 236 10.92 25.76 -19.71
N ARG A 237 11.95 25.75 -20.58
CA ARG A 237 11.85 25.16 -21.93
C ARG A 237 11.64 23.65 -21.89
N GLU A 238 12.44 22.90 -21.12
CA GLU A 238 12.29 21.44 -21.08
C GLU A 238 11.01 21.00 -20.36
N TYR A 239 10.57 21.71 -19.32
CA TYR A 239 9.28 21.48 -18.65
C TYR A 239 8.12 21.72 -19.63
N SER A 240 8.15 22.86 -20.32
CA SER A 240 7.15 23.20 -21.35
C SER A 240 7.13 22.21 -22.51
N ARG A 241 8.31 21.74 -22.97
CA ARG A 241 8.44 20.70 -24.00
C ARG A 241 7.79 19.40 -23.55
N ASN A 242 8.05 18.95 -22.33
CA ASN A 242 7.47 17.72 -21.81
C ASN A 242 5.94 17.80 -21.70
N ASP A 243 5.41 18.91 -21.17
CA ASP A 243 3.96 19.15 -21.14
C ASP A 243 3.37 19.08 -22.56
N SER A 244 3.99 19.77 -23.53
CA SER A 244 3.53 19.76 -24.93
C SER A 244 3.64 18.39 -25.61
N GLN A 245 4.64 17.56 -25.26
CA GLN A 245 4.73 16.17 -25.72
C GLN A 245 3.59 15.31 -25.16
N LEU A 246 3.25 15.49 -23.87
CA LEU A 246 2.11 14.80 -23.26
C LEU A 246 0.78 15.25 -23.88
N SER A 247 0.57 16.56 -24.06
CA SER A 247 -0.62 17.08 -24.75
C SER A 247 -0.73 16.55 -26.17
N LEU A 248 0.37 16.51 -26.93
CA LEU A 248 0.38 15.97 -28.29
C LEU A 248 0.00 14.49 -28.31
N ALA A 249 0.59 13.66 -27.45
CA ALA A 249 0.25 12.24 -27.34
C ALA A 249 -1.24 12.01 -26.97
N LEU A 250 -1.86 12.93 -26.21
CA LEU A 250 -3.30 12.89 -25.94
C LEU A 250 -4.14 13.30 -27.15
N TYR A 251 -3.69 14.24 -27.99
CA TYR A 251 -4.34 14.57 -29.26
C TYR A 251 -4.19 13.48 -30.34
N GLU A 252 -3.16 12.63 -30.24
CA GLU A 252 -2.94 11.49 -31.14
C GLU A 252 -3.86 10.29 -30.82
N LEU A 253 -4.46 10.21 -29.62
CA LEU A 253 -5.36 9.12 -29.20
C LEU A 253 -6.49 8.77 -30.20
N PRO A 254 -7.27 9.73 -30.74
CA PRO A 254 -8.29 9.41 -31.75
C PRO A 254 -7.74 9.06 -33.14
N LEU A 255 -6.42 9.20 -33.37
CA LEU A 255 -5.79 9.07 -34.69
C LEU A 255 -4.97 7.78 -34.87
N ILE A 256 -4.97 6.88 -33.88
CA ILE A 256 -4.16 5.63 -33.85
C ILE A 256 -4.51 4.63 -34.97
N GLY A 257 -5.66 4.77 -35.64
CA GLY A 257 -5.98 4.02 -36.86
C GLY A 257 -5.43 4.69 -38.13
N ASP A 258 -6.25 4.71 -39.18
CA ASP A 258 -5.98 5.29 -40.51
C ASP A 258 -5.58 6.77 -40.52
N GLY A 259 -5.59 7.47 -39.37
CA GLY A 259 -5.26 8.89 -39.27
C GLY A 259 -3.77 9.19 -39.34
N LEU A 260 -2.96 8.46 -38.55
CA LEU A 260 -1.49 8.63 -38.51
C LEU A 260 -0.71 7.42 -39.05
N PHE A 261 -1.38 6.29 -39.26
CA PHE A 261 -0.75 5.05 -39.71
C PHE A 261 -1.31 4.60 -41.07
N ASP A 262 -0.44 4.08 -41.94
CA ASP A 262 -0.84 3.37 -43.16
C ASP A 262 -1.40 1.98 -42.79
N MET A 263 -2.64 1.99 -42.28
CA MET A 263 -3.32 0.80 -41.83
C MET A 263 -3.61 -0.18 -42.97
N LYS A 264 -3.73 0.28 -44.22
CA LYS A 264 -3.96 -0.60 -45.39
C LYS A 264 -2.73 -1.46 -45.68
N SER A 265 -1.54 -0.85 -45.67
CA SER A 265 -0.26 -1.57 -45.78
C SER A 265 0.03 -2.42 -44.54
N TYR A 266 -0.36 -1.95 -43.35
CA TYR A 266 -0.19 -2.72 -42.11
C TYR A 266 -1.09 -3.97 -42.07
N ILE A 267 -2.37 -3.86 -42.41
CA ILE A 267 -3.33 -4.97 -42.45
C ILE A 267 -2.86 -6.01 -43.46
N SER A 268 -2.62 -5.63 -44.72
CA SER A 268 -2.18 -6.57 -45.76
C SER A 268 -0.88 -7.33 -45.42
N LYS A 269 0.02 -6.74 -44.62
CA LYS A 269 1.24 -7.40 -44.13
C LYS A 269 1.01 -8.32 -42.93
N THR A 270 0.06 -7.99 -42.05
CA THR A 270 -0.13 -8.69 -40.77
C THR A 270 -1.26 -9.72 -40.81
N GLU A 271 -2.26 -9.54 -41.66
CA GLU A 271 -3.41 -10.43 -41.82
C GLU A 271 -3.02 -11.90 -42.08
N PRO A 272 -2.10 -12.24 -43.00
CA PRO A 272 -1.66 -13.64 -43.17
C PRO A 272 -0.97 -14.23 -41.94
N VAL A 273 -0.25 -13.41 -41.18
CA VAL A 273 0.45 -13.83 -39.95
C VAL A 273 -0.55 -14.07 -38.82
N ILE A 274 -1.57 -13.22 -38.71
CA ILE A 274 -2.65 -13.35 -37.71
C ILE A 274 -3.52 -14.58 -38.01
N GLU A 275 -3.91 -14.82 -39.27
CA GLU A 275 -4.67 -16.02 -39.64
C GLU A 275 -3.85 -17.32 -39.47
N ALA A 276 -2.56 -17.32 -39.81
CA ALA A 276 -1.68 -18.46 -39.53
C ALA A 276 -1.55 -18.74 -38.02
N SER A 277 -1.38 -17.69 -37.20
CA SER A 277 -1.35 -17.79 -35.74
C SER A 277 -2.66 -18.34 -35.17
N LYS A 278 -3.80 -17.84 -35.65
CA LYS A 278 -5.15 -18.32 -35.29
C LYS A 278 -5.36 -19.78 -35.67
N ALA A 279 -4.92 -20.22 -36.85
CA ALA A 279 -4.99 -21.62 -37.27
C ALA A 279 -4.12 -22.53 -36.36
N GLN A 280 -2.92 -22.08 -35.97
CA GLN A 280 -2.07 -22.78 -35.02
C GLN A 280 -2.71 -22.87 -33.62
N MET A 281 -3.33 -21.80 -33.13
CA MET A 281 -4.07 -21.82 -31.86
C MET A 281 -5.25 -22.80 -31.89
N VAL A 282 -6.03 -22.84 -32.98
CA VAL A 282 -7.13 -23.81 -33.15
C VAL A 282 -6.60 -25.24 -33.17
N LYS A 283 -5.53 -25.51 -33.93
CA LYS A 283 -4.87 -26.84 -33.96
C LYS A 283 -4.42 -27.25 -32.56
N HIS A 284 -3.75 -26.35 -31.83
CA HIS A 284 -3.29 -26.60 -30.47
C HIS A 284 -4.45 -26.88 -29.49
N ILE A 285 -5.59 -26.18 -29.61
CA ILE A 285 -6.79 -26.46 -28.80
C ILE A 285 -7.33 -27.87 -29.08
N VAL A 286 -7.31 -28.34 -30.34
CA VAL A 286 -7.73 -29.70 -30.69
C VAL A 286 -6.75 -30.74 -30.15
N GLU A 287 -5.44 -30.51 -30.30
CA GLU A 287 -4.38 -31.38 -29.75
C GLU A 287 -4.50 -31.49 -28.22
N LEU A 288 -4.71 -30.37 -27.52
CA LEU A 288 -4.87 -30.33 -26.07
C LEU A 288 -6.14 -31.09 -25.62
N LYS A 289 -7.25 -30.98 -26.36
CA LYS A 289 -8.47 -31.76 -26.09
C LYS A 289 -8.24 -33.25 -26.27
N ALA A 290 -7.68 -33.67 -27.40
CA ALA A 290 -7.39 -35.07 -27.68
C ALA A 290 -6.45 -35.69 -26.64
N TYR A 291 -5.40 -34.96 -26.22
CA TYR A 291 -4.49 -35.37 -25.16
C TYR A 291 -5.21 -35.59 -23.81
N ASN A 292 -6.12 -34.68 -23.45
CA ASN A 292 -6.92 -34.77 -22.22
C ASN A 292 -7.98 -35.88 -22.27
N GLU A 293 -8.54 -36.17 -23.44
CA GLU A 293 -9.50 -37.28 -23.65
C GLU A 293 -8.80 -38.65 -23.58
N MET A 294 -7.56 -38.75 -24.10
CA MET A 294 -6.72 -39.95 -23.97
C MET A 294 -6.30 -40.21 -22.50
N THR A 295 -5.85 -39.19 -21.77
CA THR A 295 -5.49 -39.37 -20.34
C THR A 295 -6.70 -39.67 -19.45
N CYS A 296 -7.91 -39.28 -19.83
CA CYS A 296 -9.15 -39.70 -19.15
C CYS A 296 -9.59 -41.14 -19.46
N THR A 297 -9.15 -41.75 -20.57
CA THR A 297 -9.56 -43.11 -20.94
C THR A 297 -8.66 -44.21 -20.37
N GLU A 298 -7.38 -43.94 -20.14
CA GLU A 298 -6.48 -44.87 -19.43
C GLU A 298 -6.89 -45.10 -17.97
N GLY A 299 -7.50 -44.09 -17.32
CA GLY A 299 -8.07 -44.22 -15.97
C GLY A 299 -9.36 -45.04 -15.87
N ALA A 300 -9.99 -45.40 -16.99
CA ALA A 300 -11.30 -46.06 -17.02
C ALA A 300 -11.25 -47.59 -17.26
N GLN A 301 -10.09 -48.17 -17.59
CA GLN A 301 -9.97 -49.62 -17.83
C GLN A 301 -9.88 -50.47 -16.55
N HIS A 302 -9.89 -49.86 -15.36
CA HIS A 302 -10.00 -50.54 -14.06
C HIS A 302 -11.31 -50.20 -13.32
N ALA A 303 -12.45 -50.45 -13.98
CA ALA A 303 -13.75 -50.60 -13.32
C ALA A 303 -14.44 -51.87 -13.86
N GLN A 304 -14.70 -52.83 -12.97
CA GLN A 304 -15.11 -54.19 -13.33
C GLN A 304 -16.49 -54.26 -13.99
N GLU A 305 -16.68 -55.34 -14.75
CA GLU A 305 -17.98 -55.84 -15.18
C GLU A 305 -18.97 -55.94 -14.01
N GLN A 306 -20.15 -55.33 -14.17
CA GLN A 306 -21.38 -55.84 -13.57
C GLN A 306 -22.61 -55.33 -14.35
N LYS A 307 -23.16 -56.21 -15.21
CA LYS A 307 -24.55 -56.11 -15.66
C LYS A 307 -25.48 -56.30 -14.45
N PRO A 308 -26.58 -55.54 -14.37
CA PRO A 308 -27.87 -56.21 -14.57
C PRO A 308 -28.66 -55.66 -15.77
N VAL A 309 -29.80 -56.28 -16.05
CA VAL A 309 -30.48 -56.26 -17.36
C VAL A 309 -31.99 -55.99 -17.17
N LEU A 310 -32.54 -55.08 -17.99
CA LEU A 310 -33.97 -54.79 -18.23
C LEU A 310 -34.76 -54.17 -17.03
N ASN A 311 -35.80 -53.34 -17.22
CA ASN A 311 -36.64 -53.10 -18.40
C ASN A 311 -37.05 -51.61 -18.53
N PRO A 312 -37.56 -51.14 -19.70
CA PRO A 312 -37.88 -49.73 -19.94
C PRO A 312 -39.30 -49.34 -19.52
N SER A 313 -39.53 -48.05 -19.27
CA SER A 313 -40.87 -47.45 -19.23
C SER A 313 -40.80 -45.99 -19.70
N SER A 314 -41.65 -45.67 -20.67
CA SER A 314 -41.72 -44.39 -21.37
C SER A 314 -42.51 -43.33 -20.62
N SER A 315 -42.08 -42.06 -20.69
CA SER A 315 -43.02 -40.94 -20.80
C SER A 315 -42.35 -39.66 -21.32
N ASN A 316 -43.11 -38.94 -22.15
CA ASN A 316 -42.73 -37.77 -22.94
C ASN A 316 -42.38 -36.52 -22.11
N ALA A 317 -41.49 -35.66 -22.64
CA ALA A 317 -41.66 -34.20 -22.54
C ALA A 317 -40.83 -33.43 -23.60
N SER A 318 -41.56 -32.81 -24.54
CA SER A 318 -41.34 -31.45 -25.10
C SER A 318 -39.95 -30.98 -25.56
N PHE A 319 -39.89 -30.62 -26.85
CA PHE A 319 -38.97 -29.61 -27.38
C PHE A 319 -39.09 -28.27 -26.64
N SER A 320 -37.97 -27.58 -26.43
CA SER A 320 -37.93 -26.12 -26.53
C SER A 320 -36.60 -25.65 -27.13
N SER A 321 -36.68 -24.60 -27.94
CA SER A 321 -35.56 -24.02 -28.69
C SER A 321 -34.63 -23.20 -27.78
N GLY A 322 -33.36 -23.12 -28.17
CA GLY A 322 -32.35 -22.40 -27.40
C GLY A 322 -32.58 -20.88 -27.39
N ASN A 323 -31.94 -20.23 -26.41
CA ASN A 323 -31.61 -18.81 -26.50
C ASN A 323 -30.19 -18.60 -25.95
N VAL A 324 -29.31 -18.07 -26.79
CA VAL A 324 -27.97 -17.62 -26.41
C VAL A 324 -28.12 -16.24 -25.79
N GLN A 325 -27.74 -16.07 -24.52
CA GLN A 325 -27.60 -14.74 -23.92
C GLN A 325 -26.15 -14.29 -23.93
N THR A 326 -25.91 -13.26 -24.74
CA THR A 326 -24.68 -12.46 -24.80
C THR A 326 -24.47 -11.71 -23.50
N VAL A 327 -23.29 -11.87 -22.88
CA VAL A 327 -22.90 -11.12 -21.68
C VAL A 327 -22.33 -9.76 -22.09
N SER A 328 -23.09 -8.70 -21.85
CA SER A 328 -22.61 -7.32 -21.99
C SER A 328 -21.93 -6.84 -20.71
N TYR A 329 -20.72 -6.28 -20.84
CA TYR A 329 -20.07 -5.56 -19.75
C TYR A 329 -20.65 -4.14 -19.66
N GLN A 330 -21.11 -3.73 -18.48
CA GLN A 330 -21.30 -2.32 -18.13
C GLN A 330 -20.50 -1.97 -16.86
N PRO A 331 -19.81 -0.82 -16.82
CA PRO A 331 -19.05 -0.38 -15.66
C PRO A 331 -19.95 0.22 -14.56
N GLN A 332 -19.54 0.02 -13.31
CA GLN A 332 -20.24 0.55 -12.14
C GLN A 332 -20.22 2.09 -12.09
N SER A 333 -21.34 2.68 -11.66
CA SER A 333 -21.37 4.05 -11.11
C SER A 333 -21.75 3.98 -9.64
N GLN A 334 -20.87 4.48 -8.77
CA GLN A 334 -21.13 4.58 -7.33
C GLN A 334 -22.05 5.78 -7.06
N LYS A 335 -23.06 5.60 -6.18
CA LYS A 335 -23.70 6.70 -5.47
C LYS A 335 -23.60 6.48 -3.97
N TYR A 336 -22.97 7.42 -3.29
CA TYR A 336 -23.09 7.63 -1.85
C TYR A 336 -24.55 7.99 -1.51
N ILE A 337 -25.02 7.50 -0.36
CA ILE A 337 -26.09 8.14 0.42
C ILE A 337 -25.60 8.26 1.86
N ASP A 338 -25.81 9.44 2.45
CA ASP A 338 -25.24 9.84 3.74
C ASP A 338 -25.72 9.03 4.94
N SER A 339 -24.80 8.86 5.89
CA SER A 339 -25.11 8.51 7.27
C SER A 339 -25.77 9.68 8.00
N LYS A 340 -26.87 9.43 8.73
CA LYS A 340 -27.25 10.25 9.89
C LYS A 340 -27.10 9.43 11.18
N SER A 341 -26.53 10.09 12.18
CA SER A 341 -26.09 9.51 13.45
C SER A 341 -27.25 9.26 14.43
N THR A 342 -27.16 8.16 15.18
CA THR A 342 -27.50 8.13 16.61
C THR A 342 -26.67 7.07 17.34
N ASN A 343 -26.04 7.46 18.47
CA ASN A 343 -25.55 6.51 19.47
C ASN A 343 -26.74 5.78 20.12
N PRO A 344 -26.52 4.59 20.71
CA PRO A 344 -26.62 4.55 22.17
C PRO A 344 -25.60 3.65 22.87
N LEU A 345 -25.15 4.08 24.05
CA LEU A 345 -24.66 3.18 25.10
C LEU A 345 -25.85 2.53 25.82
N ASN A 346 -25.59 1.38 26.44
CA ASN A 346 -26.35 0.76 27.53
C ASN A 346 -27.85 0.45 27.31
N SER A 347 -28.17 -0.85 27.21
CA SER A 347 -29.20 -1.40 28.08
C SER A 347 -28.85 -2.82 28.54
N SER A 348 -29.08 -3.09 29.83
CA SER A 348 -29.03 -4.44 30.38
C SER A 348 -30.38 -5.10 30.16
N GLY A 349 -30.45 -6.14 29.32
CA GLY A 349 -31.67 -6.88 29.04
C GLY A 349 -31.49 -8.38 29.25
N ARG A 350 -31.90 -8.90 30.41
CA ARG A 350 -32.06 -10.35 30.60
C ARG A 350 -33.33 -10.78 29.88
N TYR A 351 -33.22 -11.62 28.85
CA TYR A 351 -34.34 -12.40 28.36
C TYR A 351 -33.95 -13.87 28.26
N PHE A 352 -34.65 -14.68 29.05
CA PHE A 352 -34.67 -16.13 28.90
C PHE A 352 -35.44 -16.48 27.62
N ALA A 353 -34.94 -17.47 26.87
CA ALA A 353 -35.67 -18.16 25.82
C ALA A 353 -35.71 -19.67 26.16
N PRO A 354 -36.76 -20.40 25.76
CA PRO A 354 -37.09 -21.69 26.38
C PRO A 354 -36.25 -22.87 25.87
N ASN A 355 -36.14 -23.88 26.74
CA ASN A 355 -35.51 -25.17 26.44
C ASN A 355 -36.37 -26.03 25.50
N THR A 356 -35.71 -26.66 24.52
CA THR A 356 -36.15 -27.94 23.95
C THR A 356 -34.94 -28.89 23.89
N GLN A 357 -35.06 -30.03 24.57
CA GLN A 357 -34.09 -31.15 24.56
C GLN A 357 -34.22 -31.91 23.20
N MET A 358 -33.34 -32.79 22.72
CA MET A 358 -32.17 -33.57 23.20
C MET A 358 -31.08 -33.56 22.08
N ASN A 359 -29.82 -34.00 22.21
CA ASN A 359 -29.30 -35.13 23.00
C ASN A 359 -27.78 -35.05 23.27
N GLY A 360 -27.39 -35.33 24.51
CA GLY A 360 -26.09 -35.86 24.99
C GLY A 360 -24.73 -35.45 24.41
N ARG A 361 -24.00 -34.54 25.09
CA ARG A 361 -22.61 -34.81 25.54
C ARG A 361 -22.19 -33.92 26.72
N ASN A 362 -22.32 -34.46 27.94
CA ASN A 362 -21.80 -33.84 29.16
C ASN A 362 -20.41 -34.42 29.46
N THR A 363 -19.36 -33.64 29.18
CA THR A 363 -18.04 -33.77 29.80
C THR A 363 -17.56 -32.37 30.18
N GLU A 364 -16.80 -32.28 31.28
CA GLU A 364 -16.72 -31.10 32.14
C GLU A 364 -16.27 -29.80 31.46
N GLY A 365 -16.95 -28.68 31.78
CA GLY A 365 -16.40 -27.33 31.66
C GLY A 365 -16.69 -26.53 30.39
N HIS A 366 -17.60 -26.93 29.50
CA HIS A 366 -17.88 -26.20 28.25
C HIS A 366 -19.22 -25.45 28.24
N LYS A 367 -19.19 -24.19 27.76
CA LYS A 367 -20.39 -23.37 27.52
C LYS A 367 -21.12 -23.88 26.26
N PRO A 368 -22.45 -23.97 26.25
CA PRO A 368 -23.19 -24.32 25.04
C PRO A 368 -22.97 -23.27 23.95
N GLY A 369 -22.64 -23.71 22.74
CA GLY A 369 -22.55 -22.88 21.53
C GLY A 369 -21.17 -22.37 21.11
N PHE A 370 -20.07 -22.76 21.78
CA PHE A 370 -18.72 -22.45 21.33
C PHE A 370 -17.93 -23.72 21.01
N MET A 371 -17.52 -23.87 19.75
CA MET A 371 -16.68 -24.99 19.30
C MET A 371 -15.31 -24.96 19.99
N THR A 372 -14.78 -26.14 20.32
CA THR A 372 -13.41 -26.29 20.83
C THR A 372 -12.37 -26.00 19.75
N GLN A 373 -11.10 -25.82 20.12
CA GLN A 373 -10.03 -25.62 19.13
C GLN A 373 -9.85 -26.84 18.21
N ASP A 374 -10.06 -28.05 18.74
CA ASP A 374 -9.99 -29.28 17.96
C ASP A 374 -11.19 -29.42 17.01
N GLU A 375 -12.40 -29.02 17.43
CA GLU A 375 -13.58 -28.96 16.56
C GLU A 375 -13.41 -27.92 15.44
N ILE A 376 -12.81 -26.77 15.75
CA ILE A 376 -12.44 -25.74 14.76
C ILE A 376 -11.37 -26.28 13.78
N LYS A 377 -10.37 -27.02 14.28
CA LYS A 377 -9.35 -27.70 13.46
C LYS A 377 -9.98 -28.69 12.49
N GLN A 378 -10.85 -29.58 12.99
CA GLN A 378 -11.56 -30.58 12.18
C GLN A 378 -12.48 -29.94 11.13
N HIS A 379 -13.24 -28.89 11.48
CA HIS A 379 -14.05 -28.16 10.49
C HIS A 379 -13.17 -27.50 9.40
N CYS A 380 -12.00 -26.95 9.75
CA CYS A 380 -11.08 -26.37 8.76
C CYS A 380 -10.51 -27.45 7.82
N ILE A 381 -10.08 -28.59 8.35
CA ILE A 381 -9.66 -29.78 7.58
C ILE A 381 -10.78 -30.24 6.63
N GLY A 382 -12.03 -30.35 7.11
CA GLY A 382 -13.18 -30.69 6.29
C GLY A 382 -13.48 -29.67 5.18
N THR A 383 -13.21 -28.39 5.42
CA THR A 383 -13.34 -27.32 4.41
C THR A 383 -12.28 -27.47 3.30
N ILE A 384 -11.05 -27.89 3.63
CA ILE A 384 -9.99 -28.17 2.65
C ILE A 384 -10.33 -29.42 1.84
N LYS A 385 -10.74 -30.52 2.49
CA LYS A 385 -11.12 -31.78 1.81
C LYS A 385 -12.31 -31.58 0.86
N ALA A 386 -13.35 -30.86 1.29
CA ALA A 386 -14.44 -30.46 0.40
C ALA A 386 -13.97 -29.56 -0.78
N SER A 387 -12.98 -28.70 -0.57
CA SER A 387 -12.41 -27.86 -1.63
C SER A 387 -11.57 -28.65 -2.63
N ILE A 388 -10.83 -29.67 -2.19
CA ILE A 388 -10.08 -30.59 -3.06
C ILE A 388 -11.05 -31.29 -4.02
N ASP A 389 -12.18 -31.81 -3.52
CA ASP A 389 -13.20 -32.44 -4.37
C ASP A 389 -13.88 -31.45 -5.31
N ALA A 390 -14.18 -30.24 -4.85
CA ALA A 390 -14.77 -29.19 -5.67
C ALA A 390 -13.85 -28.72 -6.81
N VAL A 391 -12.53 -28.85 -6.63
CA VAL A 391 -11.52 -28.59 -7.68
C VAL A 391 -11.35 -29.82 -8.59
N LYS A 392 -11.32 -31.05 -8.05
CA LYS A 392 -11.27 -32.29 -8.85
C LYS A 392 -12.48 -32.46 -9.79
N LYS A 393 -13.64 -31.90 -9.44
CA LYS A 393 -14.82 -31.83 -10.31
C LYS A 393 -14.74 -30.78 -11.43
N LYS A 394 -13.68 -29.97 -11.47
CA LYS A 394 -13.40 -28.97 -12.51
C LYS A 394 -12.22 -29.42 -13.36
N SER A 395 -12.04 -28.80 -14.53
CA SER A 395 -10.91 -29.14 -15.41
C SER A 395 -9.58 -28.77 -14.75
N SER A 396 -8.62 -29.69 -14.78
CA SER A 396 -7.27 -29.53 -14.21
C SER A 396 -6.54 -28.29 -14.73
N TYR A 397 -6.85 -27.84 -15.95
CA TYR A 397 -6.24 -26.68 -16.60
C TYR A 397 -7.02 -25.37 -16.42
N GLN A 398 -8.19 -25.41 -15.76
CA GLN A 398 -8.98 -24.21 -15.53
C GLN A 398 -8.30 -23.29 -14.51
N ILE A 399 -8.16 -22.01 -14.84
CA ILE A 399 -7.75 -20.99 -13.88
C ILE A 399 -8.94 -20.69 -12.96
N LEU A 400 -8.74 -20.84 -11.65
CA LEU A 400 -9.77 -20.66 -10.65
C LEU A 400 -9.18 -20.11 -9.34
N LYS A 401 -10.06 -19.60 -8.46
CA LYS A 401 -9.72 -19.04 -7.14
C LYS A 401 -10.54 -19.79 -6.10
N THR A 402 -9.86 -20.48 -5.19
CA THR A 402 -10.48 -21.22 -4.08
C THR A 402 -10.23 -20.51 -2.76
N TYR A 403 -11.07 -20.84 -1.77
CA TYR A 403 -10.97 -20.30 -0.43
C TYR A 403 -11.16 -21.41 0.60
N VAL A 404 -10.25 -21.48 1.57
CA VAL A 404 -10.31 -22.45 2.68
C VAL A 404 -10.19 -21.74 4.02
N ARG A 405 -10.88 -22.29 5.03
CA ARG A 405 -10.78 -21.81 6.42
C ARG A 405 -9.57 -22.47 7.09
N CYS A 406 -8.83 -21.71 7.88
CA CYS A 406 -7.69 -22.12 8.69
C CYS A 406 -7.89 -21.63 10.13
N PRO A 407 -7.59 -22.42 11.18
CA PRO A 407 -7.67 -21.95 12.55
C PRO A 407 -6.69 -20.81 12.79
N ARG A 408 -7.12 -19.77 13.52
CA ARG A 408 -6.30 -18.59 13.80
C ARG A 408 -5.26 -18.87 14.89
N GLN A 409 -5.57 -19.73 15.85
CA GLN A 409 -4.67 -20.05 16.95
C GLN A 409 -3.67 -21.13 16.50
N ASN A 410 -2.38 -20.89 16.71
CA ASN A 410 -1.23 -21.78 16.42
C ASN A 410 -0.96 -22.11 14.94
N TYR A 411 -1.97 -22.29 14.09
CA TYR A 411 -1.77 -22.77 12.71
C TYR A 411 -1.53 -21.66 11.68
N ILE A 412 -2.16 -20.48 11.83
CA ILE A 412 -2.05 -19.42 10.81
C ILE A 412 -0.62 -18.84 10.70
N ASP A 413 0.12 -18.79 11.82
CA ASP A 413 1.49 -18.29 11.84
C ASP A 413 2.44 -19.25 11.12
N VAL A 414 2.20 -20.57 11.23
CA VAL A 414 2.91 -21.60 10.45
C VAL A 414 2.60 -21.46 8.95
N VAL A 415 1.34 -21.19 8.58
CA VAL A 415 0.98 -20.88 7.18
C VAL A 415 1.73 -19.62 6.71
N TYR A 416 1.74 -18.52 7.49
CA TYR A 416 2.46 -17.29 7.15
C TYR A 416 3.96 -17.52 6.93
N GLN A 417 4.61 -18.32 7.79
CA GLN A 417 6.03 -18.68 7.65
C GLN A 417 6.29 -19.48 6.37
N ASN A 418 5.37 -20.37 5.99
CA ASN A 418 5.50 -21.23 4.80
C ASN A 418 4.92 -20.63 3.50
N LEU A 419 4.34 -19.42 3.50
CA LEU A 419 3.67 -18.85 2.31
C LEU A 419 4.57 -18.78 1.07
N ASN A 420 5.85 -18.44 1.22
CA ASN A 420 6.77 -18.35 0.08
C ASN A 420 7.11 -19.73 -0.49
N ASP A 421 7.26 -20.73 0.38
CA ASP A 421 7.48 -22.13 0.03
C ASP A 421 6.27 -22.74 -0.66
N LEU A 422 5.06 -22.47 -0.17
CA LEU A 422 3.81 -22.91 -0.79
C LEU A 422 3.66 -22.31 -2.20
N ARG A 423 3.93 -21.01 -2.36
CA ARG A 423 3.89 -20.32 -3.66
C ARG A 423 4.94 -20.85 -4.63
N SER A 424 6.18 -21.09 -4.18
CA SER A 424 7.25 -21.58 -5.07
C SER A 424 7.06 -23.04 -5.48
N LYS A 425 6.57 -23.91 -4.60
CA LYS A 425 6.31 -25.33 -4.88
C LYS A 425 5.09 -25.58 -5.77
N THR A 426 4.14 -24.65 -5.80
CA THR A 426 2.87 -24.84 -6.53
C THR A 426 2.64 -23.83 -7.66
N ASN A 427 3.42 -22.75 -7.75
CA ASN A 427 3.18 -21.66 -8.69
C ASN A 427 1.78 -21.03 -8.58
N CYS A 428 1.13 -21.15 -7.42
CA CYS A 428 -0.15 -20.51 -7.11
C CYS A 428 0.04 -19.19 -6.34
N ASN A 429 -0.85 -18.24 -6.59
CA ASN A 429 -0.96 -17.03 -5.77
C ASN A 429 -1.76 -17.34 -4.50
N ILE A 430 -1.06 -17.52 -3.37
CA ILE A 430 -1.63 -17.87 -2.07
C ILE A 430 -1.59 -16.65 -1.14
N VAL A 431 -2.73 -16.22 -0.61
CA VAL A 431 -2.87 -15.02 0.24
C VAL A 431 -3.85 -15.28 1.37
N VAL A 432 -3.48 -14.93 2.61
CA VAL A 432 -4.43 -14.91 3.74
C VAL A 432 -5.26 -13.63 3.66
N LEU A 433 -6.58 -13.74 3.57
CA LEU A 433 -7.50 -12.61 3.45
C LEU A 433 -7.56 -11.79 4.74
N ASN A 434 -7.58 -10.46 4.59
CA ASN A 434 -7.92 -9.54 5.66
C ASN A 434 -9.44 -9.51 5.88
N LEU A 435 -9.90 -9.08 7.06
CA LEU A 435 -11.31 -9.08 7.46
C LEU A 435 -12.21 -8.33 6.45
N ASN A 436 -11.71 -7.24 5.87
CA ASN A 436 -12.43 -6.41 4.91
C ASN A 436 -12.78 -7.16 3.59
N ASN A 437 -12.02 -8.20 3.25
CA ASN A 437 -12.13 -8.93 1.99
C ASN A 437 -12.80 -10.32 2.15
N LEU A 438 -13.29 -10.66 3.35
CA LEU A 438 -13.90 -11.96 3.62
C LEU A 438 -15.12 -12.25 2.73
N HIS A 439 -15.85 -11.22 2.32
CA HIS A 439 -17.02 -11.33 1.43
C HIS A 439 -16.69 -11.99 0.08
N GLU A 440 -15.45 -11.83 -0.43
CA GLU A 440 -14.99 -12.48 -1.68
C GLU A 440 -15.01 -14.02 -1.60
N SER A 441 -14.94 -14.58 -0.39
CA SER A 441 -14.83 -16.02 -0.15
C SER A 441 -16.17 -16.73 0.10
N GLN A 442 -17.23 -15.95 0.35
CA GLN A 442 -18.47 -16.48 0.91
C GLN A 442 -19.21 -17.41 -0.06
N SER A 443 -19.39 -16.99 -1.32
CA SER A 443 -20.04 -17.79 -2.36
C SER A 443 -19.32 -19.10 -2.67
N TRP A 444 -17.98 -19.14 -2.54
CA TRP A 444 -17.23 -20.38 -2.65
C TRP A 444 -17.50 -21.30 -1.46
N LEU A 445 -17.35 -20.78 -0.24
CA LEU A 445 -17.50 -21.55 1.00
C LEU A 445 -18.92 -22.10 1.21
N GLU A 446 -19.95 -21.41 0.72
CA GLU A 446 -21.35 -21.85 0.73
C GLU A 446 -21.63 -22.93 -0.32
N SER A 447 -20.84 -23.00 -1.41
CA SER A 447 -20.96 -24.04 -2.43
C SER A 447 -20.34 -25.40 -2.03
N LEU A 448 -19.62 -25.46 -0.90
CA LEU A 448 -18.91 -26.66 -0.46
C LEU A 448 -19.80 -27.59 0.38
N THR A 449 -19.85 -28.87 0.02
CA THR A 449 -20.52 -29.94 0.79
C THR A 449 -19.67 -30.39 1.98
N ILE A 450 -19.50 -29.51 2.98
CA ILE A 450 -18.66 -29.73 4.17
C ILE A 450 -19.21 -30.86 5.06
N ASN A 451 -20.52 -31.11 5.03
CA ASN A 451 -21.20 -32.16 5.81
C ASN A 451 -20.67 -33.59 5.56
N ASN A 452 -20.01 -33.83 4.42
CA ASN A 452 -19.39 -35.12 4.11
C ASN A 452 -18.06 -35.34 4.85
N TYR A 453 -17.48 -34.27 5.42
CA TYR A 453 -16.12 -34.24 5.98
C TYR A 453 -16.03 -33.64 7.39
N SER A 454 -17.16 -33.28 8.00
CA SER A 454 -17.25 -32.71 9.35
C SER A 454 -18.55 -33.16 10.01
N SER A 455 -18.48 -33.61 11.26
CA SER A 455 -19.65 -33.91 12.09
C SER A 455 -20.41 -32.66 12.57
N PHE A 456 -19.84 -31.47 12.34
CA PHE A 456 -20.37 -30.19 12.80
C PHE A 456 -20.88 -29.38 11.62
N ALA A 457 -22.20 -29.14 11.59
CA ALA A 457 -22.89 -28.37 10.55
C ALA A 457 -22.82 -26.84 10.74
N GLN A 458 -22.44 -26.37 11.93
CA GLN A 458 -22.28 -24.93 12.20
C GLN A 458 -20.87 -24.46 11.83
N PRO A 459 -20.72 -23.35 11.08
CA PRO A 459 -19.40 -22.82 10.76
C PRO A 459 -18.75 -22.16 11.98
N PRO A 460 -17.41 -22.25 12.13
CA PRO A 460 -16.70 -21.63 13.24
C PRO A 460 -16.77 -20.10 13.18
N HIS A 461 -16.82 -19.46 14.36
CA HIS A 461 -16.99 -18.02 14.48
C HIS A 461 -15.86 -17.23 13.76
N PRO A 462 -16.14 -16.16 13.00
CA PRO A 462 -15.13 -15.46 12.18
C PRO A 462 -13.90 -14.92 12.93
N SER A 463 -13.96 -14.75 14.26
CA SER A 463 -12.81 -14.34 15.07
C SER A 463 -11.77 -15.44 15.29
N THR A 464 -12.18 -16.72 15.25
CA THR A 464 -11.34 -17.90 15.55
C THR A 464 -10.68 -18.52 14.32
N VAL A 465 -11.10 -18.12 13.12
CA VAL A 465 -10.54 -18.59 11.84
C VAL A 465 -9.99 -17.45 10.99
N ARG A 466 -9.20 -17.82 9.97
CA ARG A 466 -8.80 -16.99 8.84
C ARG A 466 -9.12 -17.70 7.54
N VAL A 467 -9.29 -16.95 6.46
CA VAL A 467 -9.52 -17.51 5.12
C VAL A 467 -8.25 -17.37 4.30
N ILE A 468 -7.79 -18.48 3.74
CA ILE A 468 -6.69 -18.53 2.78
C ILE A 468 -7.32 -18.56 1.39
N SER A 469 -6.95 -17.60 0.55
CA SER A 469 -7.28 -17.58 -0.88
C SER A 469 -6.13 -18.22 -1.66
N ILE A 470 -6.46 -19.12 -2.58
CA ILE A 470 -5.50 -19.80 -3.48
C ILE A 470 -5.98 -19.57 -4.92
N GLY A 471 -5.23 -18.81 -5.71
CA GLY A 471 -5.51 -18.57 -7.14
C GLY A 471 -4.45 -19.20 -8.03
N GLY A 472 -4.87 -19.89 -9.09
CA GLY A 472 -3.97 -20.59 -10.01
C GLY A 472 -4.69 -21.53 -10.96
N VAL A 473 -3.95 -22.46 -11.54
CA VAL A 473 -4.46 -23.55 -12.40
C VAL A 473 -4.91 -24.72 -11.52
N GLY A 474 -6.02 -25.38 -11.87
CA GLY A 474 -6.66 -26.44 -11.06
C GLY A 474 -5.70 -27.51 -10.49
N GLU A 475 -4.83 -28.09 -11.31
CA GLU A 475 -3.84 -29.10 -10.89
C GLU A 475 -2.89 -28.58 -9.79
N TYR A 476 -2.42 -27.34 -9.94
CA TYR A 476 -1.54 -26.69 -8.97
C TYR A 476 -2.26 -26.29 -7.69
N ILE A 477 -3.55 -25.94 -7.80
CA ILE A 477 -4.41 -25.66 -6.64
C ILE A 477 -4.64 -26.93 -5.81
N LEU A 478 -4.77 -28.11 -6.43
CA LEU A 478 -4.85 -29.38 -5.68
C LEU A 478 -3.58 -29.58 -4.85
N LYS A 479 -2.40 -29.45 -5.46
CA LYS A 479 -1.09 -29.52 -4.77
C LYS A 479 -0.97 -28.48 -3.65
N ALA A 480 -1.49 -27.26 -3.85
CA ALA A 480 -1.51 -26.22 -2.81
C ALA A 480 -2.46 -26.55 -1.65
N LEU A 481 -3.64 -27.10 -1.93
CA LEU A 481 -4.61 -27.53 -0.91
C LEU A 481 -4.07 -28.71 -0.10
N GLU A 482 -3.38 -29.66 -0.73
CA GLU A 482 -2.72 -30.79 -0.06
C GLU A 482 -1.58 -30.32 0.86
N LEU A 483 -0.75 -29.38 0.42
CA LEU A 483 0.31 -28.82 1.28
C LEU A 483 -0.25 -28.01 2.46
N VAL A 484 -1.36 -27.27 2.28
CA VAL A 484 -2.05 -26.57 3.37
C VAL A 484 -2.76 -27.56 4.31
N LEU A 485 -3.29 -28.66 3.79
CA LEU A 485 -3.85 -29.75 4.60
C LEU A 485 -2.77 -30.38 5.49
N ASN A 486 -1.59 -30.67 4.94
CA ASN A 486 -0.47 -31.24 5.71
C ASN A 486 -0.01 -30.31 6.86
N ILE A 487 -0.09 -28.98 6.70
CA ILE A 487 0.20 -28.02 7.78
C ILE A 487 -0.88 -28.06 8.89
N LEU A 488 -2.11 -28.45 8.56
CA LEU A 488 -3.20 -28.62 9.54
C LEU A 488 -3.32 -30.05 10.09
N GLU A 489 -2.71 -31.06 9.47
CA GLU A 489 -2.70 -32.44 10.00
C GLU A 489 -1.46 -32.74 10.86
N GLN A 490 -0.47 -31.85 10.86
CA GLN A 490 0.53 -31.67 11.93
C GLN A 490 -0.10 -31.10 13.23
#